data_AF-A0AAE0I0F0-F1
#
_entry.id   AF-A0AAE0I0F0-F1
#
_cell.length_a   1.000
_cell.length_b   1.000
_cell.length_c   1.000
_cell.angle_alpha   90.00
_cell.angle_beta   90.00
_cell.angle_gamma   90.00
#
_symmetry.space_group_name_H-M   'P 1'
#
loop_
_entity.id
_entity.type
_entity.pdbx_description
1 polymer ?
#
loop_
_entity_poly.entity_id
_entity_poly.type
_entity_poly.pdbx_seq_one_letter_code
_entity_poly.pdbx_strand_id
1 'polypeptide(L)'
;MATATDQNTAKSASGGISTFDQFVKFSTDASGLERTFRALQAITQILATIEPARQLVILLVSLIWPPITVHPSSQFLHLLSRSTLSALRTRFALGRRFFRVFRFLDAFSSAWKLFVSPEKKSVETWLDISSRSFNGLYLLLETAHFPEALAVDGFRVWGAETAKWLHVEGQRFWFFALVCGVGAGLVRLVALYGNDGVSSPQFQGKGGDEDEEKRRRVVERRRRSRRRVIRRLAADVMDLALPGAVVGWIPASPGVVGLLMLGSTYLTGLEVWERCGRS
;
A
#
# COMPACT_ATOMS: atom_id res chain seq x y z
N MET A 1 11.74 9.22 57.76
CA MET A 1 10.59 8.39 57.35
C MET A 1 9.69 9.24 56.45
N ALA A 2 10.06 9.36 55.16
CA ALA A 2 9.27 9.91 54.05
C ALA A 2 10.22 10.10 52.85
N THR A 3 10.50 9.04 52.11
CA THR A 3 11.19 9.08 50.82
C THR A 3 10.20 9.52 49.74
N ALA A 4 10.00 10.84 49.62
CA ALA A 4 9.13 11.48 48.63
C ALA A 4 9.95 12.15 47.50
N THR A 5 11.06 11.52 47.10
CA THR A 5 12.00 12.12 46.12
C THR A 5 12.13 11.30 44.83
N ASP A 6 11.57 10.09 44.76
CA ASP A 6 11.71 9.19 43.60
C ASP A 6 10.57 9.22 42.58
N GLN A 7 9.53 10.05 42.79
CA GLN A 7 8.39 10.11 41.86
C GLN A 7 8.49 11.21 40.78
N ASN A 8 9.51 12.07 40.83
CA ASN A 8 9.58 13.24 39.94
C ASN A 8 10.57 13.13 38.77
N THR A 9 11.34 12.05 38.67
CA THR A 9 12.27 11.81 37.55
C THR A 9 11.72 10.84 36.49
N ALA A 10 10.57 10.20 36.74
CA ALA A 10 9.94 9.27 35.80
C ALA A 10 8.88 9.91 34.86
N LYS A 11 8.71 11.23 34.90
CA LYS A 11 7.61 11.92 34.18
C LYS A 11 8.05 12.79 33.00
N SER A 12 9.30 12.65 32.53
CA SER A 12 9.82 13.43 31.39
C SER A 12 10.66 12.59 30.42
N ALA A 13 10.18 11.39 30.07
CA ALA A 13 10.63 10.67 28.89
C ALA A 13 9.42 10.50 27.97
N SER A 14 9.48 11.10 26.79
CA SER A 14 8.46 11.04 25.73
C SER A 14 7.95 9.61 25.55
N GLY A 15 6.67 9.39 25.86
CA GLY A 15 5.96 8.11 25.70
C GLY A 15 5.76 7.72 24.23
N GLY A 16 6.85 7.39 23.55
CA GLY A 16 6.85 6.69 22.28
C GLY A 16 6.78 5.19 22.51
N ILE A 17 5.95 4.50 21.73
CA ILE A 17 5.92 3.03 21.67
C ILE A 17 7.31 2.53 21.24
N SER A 18 7.82 1.47 21.89
CA SER A 18 9.08 0.86 21.50
C SER A 18 9.04 0.39 20.05
N THR A 19 10.16 0.48 19.32
CA THR A 19 10.27 -0.04 17.94
C THR A 19 9.84 -1.51 17.84
N PHE A 20 10.11 -2.29 18.90
CA PHE A 20 9.67 -3.68 18.99
C PHE A 20 8.15 -3.81 19.06
N ASP A 21 7.49 -3.02 19.91
CA ASP A 21 6.02 -3.02 20.02
C ASP A 21 5.36 -2.54 18.73
N GLN A 22 5.94 -1.54 18.07
CA GLN A 22 5.50 -1.08 16.75
C GLN A 22 5.63 -2.19 15.70
N PHE A 23 6.71 -2.96 15.73
CA PHE A 23 6.88 -4.13 14.87
C PHE A 23 5.85 -5.21 15.15
N VAL A 24 5.59 -5.52 16.43
CA VAL A 24 4.54 -6.48 16.82
C VAL A 24 3.17 -6.02 16.28
N LYS A 25 2.81 -4.74 16.45
CA LYS A 25 1.57 -4.18 15.90
C LYS A 25 1.50 -4.23 14.37
N PHE A 26 2.60 -3.92 13.69
CA PHE A 26 2.65 -3.99 12.22
C PHE A 26 2.50 -5.42 11.70
N SER A 27 3.19 -6.37 12.33
CA SER A 27 3.20 -7.78 11.91
C SER A 27 1.90 -8.51 12.23
N THR A 28 1.10 -8.01 13.18
CA THR A 28 -0.21 -8.57 13.55
C THR A 28 -1.38 -7.83 12.90
N ASP A 29 -1.17 -6.61 12.37
CA ASP A 29 -2.18 -5.87 11.63
C ASP A 29 -2.38 -6.48 10.22
N ALA A 30 -3.64 -6.80 9.89
CA ALA A 30 -3.99 -7.38 8.59
C ALA A 30 -3.53 -6.51 7.41
N SER A 31 -3.50 -5.19 7.59
CA SER A 31 -2.99 -4.30 6.55
C SER A 31 -1.48 -4.46 6.42
N GLY A 32 -0.72 -4.45 7.52
CA GLY A 32 0.73 -4.69 7.53
C GLY A 32 1.11 -6.00 6.85
N LEU A 33 0.45 -7.10 7.22
CA LEU A 33 0.64 -8.41 6.59
C LEU A 33 0.38 -8.38 5.08
N GLU A 34 -0.72 -7.77 4.62
CA GLU A 34 -1.00 -7.65 3.19
C GLU A 34 0.15 -6.95 2.42
N ARG A 35 0.77 -5.91 2.99
CA ARG A 35 1.89 -5.19 2.36
C ARG A 35 3.16 -6.04 2.37
N THR A 36 3.39 -6.82 3.42
CA THR A 36 4.50 -7.80 3.47
C THR A 36 4.36 -8.83 2.34
N PHE A 37 3.17 -9.43 2.17
CA PHE A 37 2.92 -10.36 1.06
C PHE A 37 3.06 -9.67 -0.31
N ARG A 38 2.67 -8.40 -0.43
CA ARG A 38 2.86 -7.61 -1.65
C ARG A 38 4.34 -7.37 -1.96
N ALA A 39 5.17 -7.10 -0.95
CA ALA A 39 6.61 -6.95 -1.11
C ALA A 39 7.25 -8.29 -1.55
N LEU A 40 6.87 -9.40 -0.91
CA LEU A 40 7.35 -10.74 -1.30
C LEU A 40 6.94 -11.11 -2.72
N GLN A 41 5.70 -10.80 -3.12
CA GLN A 41 5.24 -10.94 -4.50
C GLN A 41 6.06 -10.10 -5.48
N ALA A 42 6.43 -8.87 -5.09
CA ALA A 42 7.20 -7.97 -5.95
C ALA A 42 8.65 -8.43 -6.12
N ILE A 43 9.29 -8.84 -5.01
CA ILE A 43 10.66 -9.38 -5.01
C ILE A 43 10.74 -10.65 -5.86
N THR A 44 9.82 -11.59 -5.66
CA THR A 44 9.78 -12.82 -6.47
C THR A 44 9.55 -12.53 -7.95
N GLN A 45 8.70 -11.56 -8.29
CA GLN A 45 8.51 -11.12 -9.68
C GLN A 45 9.77 -10.48 -10.27
N ILE A 46 10.47 -9.62 -9.51
CA ILE A 46 11.74 -9.01 -9.93
C ILE A 46 12.78 -10.10 -10.20
N LEU A 47 13.00 -11.02 -9.28
CA LEU A 47 13.97 -12.10 -9.44
C LEU A 47 13.60 -13.05 -10.59
N ALA A 48 12.31 -13.30 -10.82
CA ALA A 48 11.85 -14.15 -11.93
C ALA A 48 12.04 -13.52 -13.32
N THR A 49 12.26 -12.20 -13.41
CA THR A 49 12.20 -11.44 -14.67
C THR A 49 13.47 -10.67 -14.98
N ILE A 50 14.19 -10.19 -13.96
CA ILE A 50 15.44 -9.45 -14.08
C ILE A 50 16.59 -10.44 -13.84
N GLU A 51 17.12 -10.97 -14.95
CA GLU A 51 18.21 -11.96 -14.97
C GLU A 51 19.44 -11.52 -14.14
N PRO A 52 19.98 -10.29 -14.28
CA PRO A 52 21.14 -9.86 -13.51
C PRO A 52 20.88 -9.85 -11.99
N ALA A 53 19.67 -9.44 -11.57
CA ALA A 53 19.30 -9.44 -10.16
C ALA A 53 19.25 -10.87 -9.59
N ARG A 54 18.72 -11.82 -10.36
CA ARG A 54 18.70 -13.23 -9.98
C ARG A 54 20.10 -13.83 -9.90
N GLN A 55 20.95 -13.56 -10.89
CA GLN A 55 22.34 -14.04 -10.91
C GLN A 55 23.14 -13.49 -9.73
N LEU A 56 22.95 -12.21 -9.40
CA LEU A 56 23.58 -11.60 -8.23
C LEU A 56 23.17 -12.32 -6.93
N VAL A 57 21.87 -12.61 -6.74
CA VAL A 57 21.40 -13.35 -5.56
C VAL A 57 21.99 -14.76 -5.51
N ILE A 58 22.03 -15.48 -6.63
CA ILE A 58 22.68 -16.80 -6.71
C ILE A 58 24.14 -16.72 -6.31
N LEU A 59 24.87 -15.71 -6.81
CA LEU A 59 26.28 -15.50 -6.49
C LEU A 59 26.48 -15.21 -4.99
N LEU A 60 25.68 -14.30 -4.42
CA LEU A 60 25.75 -13.97 -2.99
C LEU A 60 25.44 -15.19 -2.10
N VAL A 61 24.43 -15.99 -2.47
CA VAL A 61 24.09 -17.23 -1.77
C VAL A 61 25.24 -18.24 -1.85
N SER A 62 25.85 -18.39 -3.03
CA SER A 62 26.98 -19.30 -3.23
C SER A 62 28.24 -18.86 -2.47
N LEU A 63 28.38 -17.57 -2.19
CA LEU A 63 29.47 -17.03 -1.36
C LEU A 63 29.26 -17.33 0.13
N ILE A 64 28.02 -17.26 0.60
CA ILE A 64 27.66 -17.56 2.01
C ILE A 64 27.73 -19.07 2.27
N TRP A 65 27.36 -19.88 1.28
CA TRP A 65 27.36 -21.33 1.39
C TRP A 65 28.20 -21.97 0.26
N PRO A 66 29.52 -22.05 0.43
CA PRO A 66 30.41 -22.66 -0.56
C PRO A 66 30.05 -24.14 -0.76
N PRO A 67 30.14 -24.67 -1.99
CA PRO A 67 29.72 -26.04 -2.32
C PRO A 67 30.54 -27.16 -1.64
N ILE A 68 31.55 -26.82 -0.84
CA ILE A 68 32.48 -27.78 -0.21
C ILE A 68 31.91 -28.35 1.10
N THR A 69 30.94 -27.69 1.74
CA THR A 69 30.33 -28.18 2.99
C THR A 69 28.84 -28.43 2.81
N VAL A 70 28.48 -29.72 2.87
CA VAL A 70 27.13 -30.28 2.92
C VAL A 70 26.38 -30.29 1.57
N HIS A 71 25.82 -31.45 1.24
CA HIS A 71 25.07 -31.76 0.02
C HIS A 71 23.53 -31.46 0.13
N PRO A 72 23.05 -30.24 0.47
CA PRO A 72 21.70 -29.79 0.13
C PRO A 72 21.67 -28.52 -0.76
N SER A 73 22.77 -28.20 -1.45
CA SER A 73 22.90 -27.01 -2.32
C SER A 73 22.00 -27.03 -3.56
N SER A 74 21.46 -28.19 -3.98
CA SER A 74 20.54 -28.29 -5.12
C SER A 74 19.14 -27.74 -4.83
N GLN A 75 18.64 -27.89 -3.60
CA GLN A 75 17.27 -27.49 -3.27
C GLN A 75 17.13 -25.97 -3.15
N PHE A 76 18.08 -25.29 -2.51
CA PHE A 76 18.02 -23.84 -2.34
C PHE A 76 18.22 -23.10 -3.67
N LEU A 77 19.14 -23.56 -4.52
CA LEU A 77 19.29 -23.02 -5.88
C LEU A 77 18.04 -23.29 -6.74
N HIS A 78 17.35 -24.42 -6.53
CA HIS A 78 16.07 -24.70 -7.18
C HIS A 78 14.94 -23.75 -6.74
N LEU A 79 14.97 -23.19 -5.51
CA LEU A 79 14.05 -22.13 -5.08
C LEU A 79 14.23 -20.85 -5.89
N LEU A 80 15.45 -20.58 -6.34
CA LEU A 80 15.78 -19.44 -7.19
C LEU A 80 15.50 -19.72 -8.67
N SER A 81 15.02 -20.91 -9.04
CA SER A 81 14.59 -21.16 -10.42
C SER A 81 13.40 -20.28 -10.80
N ARG A 82 13.35 -19.86 -12.07
CA ARG A 82 12.32 -18.96 -12.59
C ARG A 82 10.91 -19.50 -12.42
N SER A 83 10.72 -20.82 -12.57
CA SER A 83 9.45 -21.50 -12.38
C SER A 83 9.00 -21.44 -10.93
N THR A 84 9.88 -21.78 -9.98
CA THR A 84 9.57 -21.72 -8.54
C THR A 84 9.27 -20.30 -8.08
N LEU A 85 10.04 -19.30 -8.52
CA LEU A 85 9.78 -17.89 -8.23
C LEU A 85 8.43 -17.44 -8.78
N SER A 86 8.06 -17.88 -9.99
CA SER A 86 6.76 -17.58 -10.58
C SER A 86 5.61 -18.24 -9.82
N ALA A 87 5.80 -19.46 -9.33
CA ALA A 87 4.83 -20.15 -8.48
C ALA A 87 4.67 -19.42 -7.13
N LEU A 88 5.78 -19.05 -6.48
CA LEU A 88 5.78 -18.29 -5.22
C LEU A 88 5.06 -16.95 -5.38
N ARG A 89 5.33 -16.22 -6.47
CA ARG A 89 4.64 -14.97 -6.80
C ARG A 89 3.11 -15.17 -6.81
N THR A 90 2.62 -16.24 -7.44
CA THR A 90 1.18 -16.56 -7.48
C THR A 90 0.65 -16.91 -6.09
N ARG A 91 1.41 -17.64 -5.27
CA ARG A 91 1.03 -17.98 -3.88
C ARG A 91 0.96 -16.74 -2.99
N PHE A 92 1.92 -15.82 -3.09
CA PHE A 92 1.87 -14.54 -2.36
C PHE A 92 0.71 -13.66 -2.83
N ALA A 93 0.45 -13.61 -4.14
CA ALA A 93 -0.70 -12.92 -4.68
C ALA A 93 -2.01 -13.47 -4.11
N LEU A 94 -2.14 -14.80 -4.03
CA LEU A 94 -3.29 -15.47 -3.41
C LEU A 94 -3.39 -15.13 -1.92
N GLY A 95 -2.29 -15.17 -1.17
CA GLY A 95 -2.25 -14.80 0.25
C GLY A 95 -2.82 -13.39 0.50
N ARG A 96 -2.54 -12.44 -0.40
CA ARG A 96 -3.13 -11.09 -0.33
C ARG A 96 -4.64 -11.06 -0.56
N ARG A 97 -5.16 -11.96 -1.39
CA ARG A 97 -6.61 -12.03 -1.67
C ARG A 97 -7.38 -12.40 -0.40
N PHE A 98 -6.85 -13.29 0.44
CA PHE A 98 -7.45 -13.65 1.72
C PHE A 98 -7.70 -12.42 2.63
N PHE A 99 -6.75 -11.47 2.68
CA PHE A 99 -6.91 -10.24 3.48
C PHE A 99 -7.88 -9.21 2.88
N ARG A 100 -8.34 -9.43 1.64
CA ARG A 100 -9.22 -8.51 0.90
C ARG A 100 -10.62 -9.06 0.67
N VAL A 101 -10.88 -10.34 0.96
CA VAL A 101 -12.22 -10.92 0.87
C VAL A 101 -13.20 -10.04 1.64
N PHE A 102 -14.30 -9.65 0.99
CA PHE A 102 -15.32 -8.72 1.52
C PHE A 102 -14.93 -7.25 1.72
N ARG A 103 -13.69 -6.82 1.44
CA ARG A 103 -13.31 -5.39 1.55
C ARG A 103 -14.01 -4.48 0.54
N PHE A 104 -14.71 -5.05 -0.44
CA PHE A 104 -15.62 -4.28 -1.30
C PHE A 104 -16.71 -3.59 -0.48
N LEU A 105 -17.16 -4.19 0.64
CA LEU A 105 -18.16 -3.59 1.53
C LEU A 105 -17.63 -2.31 2.18
N ASP A 106 -16.38 -2.32 2.65
CA ASP A 106 -15.73 -1.13 3.20
C ASP A 106 -15.62 -0.03 2.15
N ALA A 107 -15.25 -0.40 0.91
CA ALA A 107 -15.11 0.54 -0.20
C ALA A 107 -16.46 1.18 -0.57
N PHE A 108 -17.52 0.38 -0.76
CA PHE A 108 -18.85 0.89 -1.06
C PHE A 108 -19.46 1.68 0.09
N SER A 109 -19.31 1.22 1.34
CA SER A 109 -19.75 1.96 2.54
C SER A 109 -19.05 3.32 2.62
N SER A 110 -17.75 3.37 2.33
CA SER A 110 -16.98 4.61 2.30
C SER A 110 -17.39 5.54 1.17
N ALA A 111 -17.81 5.03 0.01
CA ALA A 111 -18.36 5.81 -1.09
C ALA A 111 -19.75 6.36 -0.73
N TRP A 112 -20.61 5.50 -0.17
CA TRP A 112 -21.98 5.83 0.23
C TRP A 112 -22.02 6.94 1.27
N LYS A 113 -21.14 6.90 2.28
CA LYS A 113 -21.03 7.96 3.30
C LYS A 113 -20.71 9.33 2.69
N LEU A 114 -19.84 9.39 1.67
CA LEU A 114 -19.56 10.64 0.95
C LEU A 114 -20.74 11.07 0.07
N PHE A 115 -21.43 10.12 -0.53
CA PHE A 115 -22.56 10.38 -1.40
C PHE A 115 -23.78 10.93 -0.64
N VAL A 116 -24.09 10.38 0.54
CA VAL A 116 -25.23 10.81 1.36
C VAL A 116 -24.91 12.04 2.22
N SER A 117 -23.64 12.45 2.31
CA SER A 117 -23.26 13.67 3.01
C SER A 117 -24.09 14.88 2.50
N PRO A 118 -24.68 15.68 3.40
CA PRO A 118 -25.51 16.82 3.04
C PRO A 118 -24.71 17.99 2.45
N GLU A 119 -23.38 17.95 2.55
CA GLU A 119 -22.50 18.98 2.00
C GLU A 119 -22.55 19.05 0.48
N LYS A 120 -22.39 20.27 -0.07
CA LYS A 120 -22.26 20.46 -1.52
C LYS A 120 -21.01 19.72 -2.02
N LYS A 121 -21.22 18.78 -2.92
CA LYS A 121 -20.15 17.91 -3.45
C LYS A 121 -19.25 18.72 -4.38
N SER A 122 -17.97 18.81 -4.03
CA SER A 122 -16.94 19.37 -4.92
C SER A 122 -16.52 18.34 -5.98
N VAL A 123 -15.74 18.78 -6.96
CA VAL A 123 -15.13 17.87 -7.95
C VAL A 123 -14.25 16.82 -7.26
N GLU A 124 -13.50 17.23 -6.23
CA GLU A 124 -12.69 16.33 -5.41
C GLU A 124 -13.56 15.24 -4.76
N THR A 125 -14.71 15.63 -4.18
CA THR A 125 -15.64 14.67 -3.55
C THR A 125 -16.20 13.68 -4.55
N TRP A 126 -16.57 14.13 -5.76
CA TRP A 126 -17.05 13.22 -6.81
C TRP A 126 -15.97 12.24 -7.27
N LEU A 127 -14.73 12.70 -7.45
CA LEU A 127 -13.60 11.83 -7.78
C LEU A 127 -13.32 10.81 -6.67
N ASP A 128 -13.40 11.22 -5.39
CA ASP A 128 -13.26 10.31 -4.25
C ASP A 128 -14.40 9.27 -4.20
N ILE A 129 -15.65 9.67 -4.49
CA ILE A 129 -16.80 8.75 -4.59
C ILE A 129 -16.54 7.74 -5.71
N SER A 130 -16.21 8.19 -6.92
CA SER A 130 -15.93 7.32 -8.06
C SER A 130 -14.76 6.38 -7.80
N SER A 131 -13.66 6.87 -7.22
CA SER A 131 -12.50 6.06 -6.87
C SER A 131 -12.88 4.91 -5.94
N ARG A 132 -13.65 5.21 -4.88
CA ARG A 132 -14.11 4.20 -3.91
C ARG A 132 -15.09 3.20 -4.52
N SER A 133 -16.01 3.66 -5.37
CA SER A 133 -16.98 2.79 -6.07
C SER A 133 -16.28 1.83 -7.04
N PHE A 134 -15.36 2.32 -7.89
CA PHE A 134 -14.59 1.46 -8.79
C PHE A 134 -13.69 0.50 -8.03
N ASN A 135 -13.06 0.95 -6.93
CA ASN A 135 -12.28 0.06 -6.07
C ASN A 135 -13.17 -1.01 -5.42
N GLY A 136 -14.38 -0.66 -5.00
CA GLY A 136 -15.37 -1.61 -4.51
C GLY A 136 -15.74 -2.66 -5.55
N LEU A 137 -15.98 -2.24 -6.79
CA LEU A 137 -16.30 -3.15 -7.88
C LEU A 137 -15.13 -4.08 -8.23
N TYR A 138 -13.89 -3.56 -8.25
CA TYR A 138 -12.69 -4.39 -8.36
C TYR A 138 -12.64 -5.48 -7.28
N LEU A 139 -12.81 -5.10 -6.01
CA LEU A 139 -12.77 -6.04 -4.87
C LEU A 139 -13.94 -7.02 -4.89
N LEU A 140 -15.08 -6.62 -5.41
CA LEU A 140 -16.25 -7.49 -5.60
C LEU A 140 -15.93 -8.57 -6.64
N LEU A 141 -15.39 -8.19 -7.81
CA LEU A 141 -15.00 -9.16 -8.84
C LEU A 141 -13.82 -10.04 -8.37
N GLU A 142 -12.88 -9.49 -7.59
CA GLU A 142 -11.80 -10.27 -6.97
C GLU A 142 -12.37 -11.31 -6.00
N THR A 143 -13.38 -10.95 -5.20
CA THR A 143 -14.08 -11.86 -4.28
C THR A 143 -14.87 -12.92 -5.05
N ALA A 144 -15.58 -12.55 -6.11
CA ALA A 144 -16.30 -13.49 -6.97
C ALA A 144 -15.36 -14.48 -7.67
N HIS A 145 -14.17 -14.02 -8.08
CA HIS A 145 -13.12 -14.84 -8.69
C HIS A 145 -12.30 -15.65 -7.65
N PHE A 146 -12.51 -15.44 -6.36
CA PHE A 146 -11.73 -16.08 -5.30
C PHE A 146 -11.72 -17.62 -5.35
N PRO A 147 -12.84 -18.32 -5.62
CA PRO A 147 -12.85 -19.78 -5.74
C PRO A 147 -11.89 -20.31 -6.81
N GLU A 148 -11.82 -19.64 -7.97
CA GLU A 148 -10.88 -19.99 -9.05
C GLU A 148 -9.42 -19.85 -8.61
N ALA A 149 -9.15 -18.85 -7.77
CA ALA A 149 -7.81 -18.54 -7.30
C ALA A 149 -7.24 -19.63 -6.39
N LEU A 150 -8.11 -20.40 -5.71
CA LEU A 150 -7.70 -21.51 -4.84
C LEU A 150 -7.19 -22.71 -5.64
N ALA A 151 -7.58 -22.83 -6.92
CA ALA A 151 -7.19 -23.92 -7.82
C ALA A 151 -7.44 -25.32 -7.22
N VAL A 152 -8.58 -25.48 -6.53
CA VAL A 152 -9.05 -26.76 -6.00
C VAL A 152 -10.01 -27.39 -7.00
N ASP A 153 -9.74 -28.62 -7.40
CA ASP A 153 -10.58 -29.36 -8.35
C ASP A 153 -12.01 -29.51 -7.80
N GLY A 154 -13.01 -29.26 -8.64
CA GLY A 154 -14.43 -29.28 -8.26
C GLY A 154 -14.93 -28.03 -7.51
N PHE A 155 -14.06 -27.13 -7.05
CA PHE A 155 -14.43 -25.85 -6.42
C PHE A 155 -14.38 -24.65 -7.39
N ARG A 156 -14.11 -24.92 -8.67
CA ARG A 156 -14.04 -23.93 -9.73
C ARG A 156 -15.46 -23.57 -10.19
N VAL A 157 -15.95 -22.45 -9.70
CA VAL A 157 -17.30 -21.94 -9.97
C VAL A 157 -17.42 -21.40 -11.39
N TRP A 158 -16.32 -20.85 -11.93
CA TRP A 158 -16.29 -20.20 -13.22
C TRP A 158 -15.45 -21.02 -14.20
N GLY A 159 -15.93 -21.17 -15.45
CA GLY A 159 -15.08 -21.71 -16.51
C GLY A 159 -13.82 -20.86 -16.72
N ALA A 160 -12.76 -21.44 -17.30
CA ALA A 160 -11.47 -20.77 -17.48
C ALA A 160 -11.59 -19.44 -18.26
N GLU A 161 -12.47 -19.38 -19.25
CA GLU A 161 -12.73 -18.17 -20.04
C GLU A 161 -13.40 -17.08 -19.21
N THR A 162 -14.49 -17.42 -18.51
CA THR A 162 -15.21 -16.49 -17.63
C THR A 162 -14.32 -15.99 -16.50
N ALA A 163 -13.50 -16.87 -15.91
CA ALA A 163 -12.54 -16.52 -14.87
C ALA A 163 -11.50 -15.50 -15.37
N LYS A 164 -10.97 -15.71 -16.58
CA LYS A 164 -10.03 -14.77 -17.21
C LYS A 164 -10.70 -13.44 -17.51
N TRP A 165 -11.91 -13.45 -18.05
CA TRP A 165 -12.68 -12.24 -18.33
C TRP A 165 -12.94 -11.44 -17.05
N LEU A 166 -13.43 -12.11 -16.00
CA LEU A 166 -13.72 -11.51 -14.70
C LEU A 166 -12.47 -10.89 -14.07
N HIS A 167 -11.32 -11.56 -14.21
CA HIS A 167 -10.04 -11.03 -13.75
C HIS A 167 -9.66 -9.74 -14.50
N VAL A 168 -9.74 -9.73 -15.83
CA VAL A 168 -9.41 -8.55 -16.66
C VAL A 168 -10.36 -7.40 -16.37
N GLU A 169 -11.65 -7.65 -16.24
CA GLU A 169 -12.64 -6.62 -15.94
C GLU A 169 -12.43 -6.02 -14.55
N GLY A 170 -12.09 -6.85 -13.56
CA GLY A 170 -11.64 -6.38 -12.26
C GLY A 170 -10.43 -5.42 -12.36
N GLN A 171 -9.43 -5.76 -13.17
CA GLN A 171 -8.27 -4.89 -13.37
C GLN A 171 -8.65 -3.54 -14.01
N ARG A 172 -9.63 -3.50 -14.94
CA ARG A 172 -10.13 -2.23 -15.51
C ARG A 172 -10.73 -1.33 -14.44
N PHE A 173 -11.58 -1.88 -13.57
CA PHE A 173 -12.14 -1.11 -12.47
C PHE A 173 -11.07 -0.63 -11.49
N TRP A 174 -10.07 -1.46 -11.19
CA TRP A 174 -8.96 -1.01 -10.36
C TRP A 174 -8.19 0.14 -11.00
N PHE A 175 -7.93 0.08 -12.31
CA PHE A 175 -7.30 1.17 -13.05
C PHE A 175 -8.13 2.47 -12.96
N PHE A 176 -9.42 2.42 -13.23
CA PHE A 176 -10.30 3.59 -13.13
C PHE A 176 -10.35 4.16 -11.69
N ALA A 177 -10.35 3.28 -10.69
CA ALA A 177 -10.28 3.69 -9.29
C ALA A 177 -9.02 4.52 -8.99
N LEU A 178 -7.87 4.08 -9.51
CA LEU A 178 -6.58 4.77 -9.37
C LEU A 178 -6.58 6.10 -10.12
N VAL A 179 -7.09 6.16 -11.36
CA VAL A 179 -7.18 7.41 -12.13
C VAL A 179 -8.03 8.46 -11.40
N CYS A 180 -9.20 8.07 -10.89
CA CYS A 180 -10.03 8.96 -10.08
C CYS A 180 -9.32 9.38 -8.78
N GLY A 181 -8.64 8.47 -8.11
CA GLY A 181 -7.89 8.75 -6.88
C GLY A 181 -6.72 9.72 -7.10
N VAL A 182 -5.98 9.55 -8.20
CA VAL A 182 -4.94 10.49 -8.64
C VAL A 182 -5.54 11.85 -8.93
N GLY A 183 -6.65 11.92 -9.67
CA GLY A 183 -7.38 13.16 -9.93
C GLY A 183 -7.79 13.88 -8.65
N ALA A 184 -8.40 13.17 -7.69
CA ALA A 184 -8.79 13.74 -6.40
C ALA A 184 -7.57 14.27 -5.62
N GLY A 185 -6.49 13.49 -5.58
CA GLY A 185 -5.25 13.89 -4.92
C GLY A 185 -4.60 15.12 -5.55
N LEU A 186 -4.66 15.27 -6.88
CA LEU A 186 -4.17 16.45 -7.58
C LEU A 186 -4.99 17.70 -7.26
N VAL A 187 -6.32 17.61 -7.28
CA VAL A 187 -7.21 18.72 -6.88
C VAL A 187 -6.90 19.14 -5.44
N ARG A 188 -6.77 18.17 -4.53
CA ARG A 188 -6.39 18.41 -3.13
C ARG A 188 -5.01 19.07 -3.00
N LEU A 189 -4.04 18.66 -3.83
CA LEU A 189 -2.70 19.23 -3.82
C LEU A 189 -2.72 20.70 -4.29
N VAL A 190 -3.44 21.00 -5.38
CA VAL A 190 -3.63 22.37 -5.87
C VAL A 190 -4.29 23.25 -4.81
N ALA A 191 -5.34 22.77 -4.14
CA ALA A 191 -5.99 23.49 -3.05
C ALA A 191 -5.05 23.78 -1.86
N LEU A 192 -4.18 22.82 -1.52
CA LEU A 192 -3.20 23.00 -0.45
C LEU A 192 -2.14 24.06 -0.79
N TYR A 193 -1.70 24.15 -2.05
CA TYR A 193 -0.77 25.19 -2.50
C TYR A 193 -1.45 26.56 -2.65
N GLY A 194 -2.68 26.61 -3.15
CA GLY A 194 -3.45 27.86 -3.25
C GLY A 194 -3.68 28.52 -1.89
N ASN A 195 -3.89 27.71 -0.84
CA ASN A 195 -4.09 28.19 0.53
C ASN A 195 -2.77 28.56 1.26
N ASP A 196 -1.60 28.34 0.66
CA ASP A 196 -0.32 28.82 1.22
C ASP A 196 -0.07 30.30 0.92
N GLY A 197 -0.59 30.82 -0.19
CA GLY A 197 -0.38 32.21 -0.62
C GLY A 197 -1.30 33.23 0.05
N VAL A 198 -2.43 32.79 0.61
CA VAL A 198 -3.36 33.66 1.33
C VAL A 198 -2.99 33.66 2.80
N SER A 199 -2.44 34.77 3.28
CA SER A 199 -2.27 35.07 4.71
C SER A 199 -3.49 34.60 5.48
N SER A 200 -3.35 33.52 6.23
CA SER A 200 -4.50 32.88 6.85
C SER A 200 -5.09 33.84 7.89
N PRO A 201 -6.40 34.12 7.88
CA PRO A 201 -7.04 35.02 8.86
C PRO A 201 -6.82 34.57 10.31
N GLN A 202 -6.42 33.31 10.52
CA GLN A 202 -5.97 32.72 11.77
C GLN A 202 -4.74 33.38 12.42
N PHE A 203 -4.01 34.25 11.72
CA PHE A 203 -2.78 34.87 12.23
C PHE A 203 -2.83 36.39 12.38
N GLN A 204 -4.02 36.99 12.41
CA GLN A 204 -4.21 38.38 12.84
C GLN A 204 -4.30 38.42 14.38
N GLY A 205 -3.17 38.20 15.05
CA GLY A 205 -3.03 38.32 16.50
C GLY A 205 -1.74 39.07 16.83
N LYS A 206 -1.72 39.84 17.94
CA LYS A 206 -0.51 40.50 18.43
C LYS A 206 0.52 39.43 18.75
N GLY A 207 1.65 39.44 18.03
CA GLY A 207 2.72 38.44 18.10
C GLY A 207 3.24 38.22 19.52
N GLY A 208 2.71 37.18 20.17
CA GLY A 208 3.26 36.57 21.39
C GLY A 208 3.67 35.12 21.14
N ASP A 209 4.37 34.52 22.11
CA ASP A 209 4.91 33.15 22.00
C ASP A 209 3.82 32.09 21.68
N GLU A 210 2.59 32.26 22.20
CA GLU A 210 1.48 31.36 21.90
C GLU A 210 1.02 31.42 20.43
N ASP A 211 1.08 32.59 19.80
CA ASP A 211 0.68 32.77 18.40
C ASP A 211 1.75 32.22 17.45
N GLU A 212 3.02 32.33 17.84
CA GLU A 212 4.14 31.70 17.14
C GLU A 212 4.08 30.18 17.23
N GLU A 213 3.73 29.61 18.39
CA GLU A 213 3.52 28.17 18.52
C GLU A 213 2.33 27.67 17.68
N LYS A 214 1.20 28.39 17.70
CA LYS A 214 0.05 28.08 16.83
C LYS A 214 0.43 28.14 15.35
N ARG A 215 1.21 29.16 14.92
CA ARG A 215 1.78 29.26 13.56
C ARG A 215 2.59 28.03 13.20
N ARG A 216 3.52 27.63 14.06
CA ARG A 216 4.36 26.43 13.86
C ARG A 216 3.52 25.17 13.72
N ARG A 217 2.53 24.95 14.60
CA ARG A 217 1.63 23.79 14.56
C ARG A 217 0.80 23.73 13.27
N VAL A 218 0.28 24.87 12.80
CA VAL A 218 -0.49 24.93 11.55
C VAL A 218 0.40 24.65 10.33
N VAL A 219 1.57 25.27 10.26
CA VAL A 219 2.54 25.04 9.17
C VAL A 219 2.96 23.58 9.14
N GLU A 220 3.26 22.99 10.31
CA GLU A 220 3.63 21.59 10.40
C GLU A 220 2.48 20.65 9.99
N ARG A 221 1.25 20.93 10.42
CA ARG A 221 0.06 20.17 10.01
C ARG A 221 -0.15 20.23 8.50
N ARG A 222 0.02 21.39 7.87
CA ARG A 222 -0.06 21.55 6.41
C ARG A 222 1.04 20.76 5.70
N ARG A 223 2.28 20.84 6.20
CA ARG A 223 3.42 20.10 5.64
C ARG A 223 3.20 18.58 5.73
N ARG A 224 2.67 18.10 6.86
CA ARG A 224 2.29 16.68 7.05
C ARG A 224 1.16 16.26 6.10
N SER A 225 0.10 17.08 5.97
CA SER A 225 -1.00 16.82 5.03
C SER A 225 -0.51 16.70 3.60
N ARG A 226 0.34 17.65 3.16
CA ARG A 226 0.92 17.66 1.81
C ARG A 226 1.80 16.45 1.54
N ARG A 227 2.70 16.10 2.48
CA ARG A 227 3.53 14.89 2.36
C ARG A 227 2.68 13.63 2.22
N ARG A 228 1.59 13.53 2.98
CA ARG A 228 0.66 12.39 2.88
C ARG A 228 -0.03 12.33 1.50
N VAL A 229 -0.50 13.47 0.99
CA VAL A 229 -1.12 13.54 -0.35
C VAL A 229 -0.12 13.17 -1.44
N ILE A 230 1.09 13.73 -1.41
CA ILE A 230 2.15 13.43 -2.40
C ILE A 230 2.56 11.96 -2.36
N ARG A 231 2.78 11.40 -1.15
CA ARG A 231 3.14 10.00 -0.99
C ARG A 231 2.05 9.08 -1.54
N ARG A 232 0.78 9.38 -1.25
CA ARG A 232 -0.36 8.63 -1.76
C ARG A 232 -0.48 8.71 -3.28
N LEU A 233 -0.34 9.91 -3.85
CA LEU A 233 -0.32 10.13 -5.30
C LEU A 233 0.79 9.34 -5.98
N ALA A 234 2.01 9.40 -5.44
CA ALA A 234 3.14 8.64 -5.99
C ALA A 234 2.85 7.13 -5.97
N ALA A 235 2.30 6.60 -4.88
CA ALA A 235 1.92 5.20 -4.79
C ALA A 235 0.82 4.82 -5.80
N ASP A 236 -0.25 5.62 -5.92
CA ASP A 236 -1.36 5.36 -6.84
C ASP A 236 -0.90 5.45 -8.31
N VAL A 237 0.00 6.38 -8.65
CA VAL A 237 0.60 6.51 -10.00
C VAL A 237 1.47 5.30 -10.34
N MET A 238 2.34 4.87 -9.42
CA MET A 238 3.13 3.64 -9.62
C MET A 238 2.23 2.42 -9.80
N ASP A 239 1.11 2.39 -9.07
CA ASP A 239 0.16 1.29 -9.13
C ASP A 239 -0.64 1.24 -10.43
N LEU A 240 -0.78 2.33 -11.19
CA LEU A 240 -1.48 2.32 -12.50
C LEU A 240 -0.87 1.31 -13.49
N ALA A 241 0.45 1.09 -13.41
CA ALA A 241 1.14 0.15 -14.29
C ALA A 241 0.70 -1.31 -14.08
N LEU A 242 0.23 -1.68 -12.88
CA LEU A 242 -0.13 -3.05 -12.55
C LEU A 242 -1.41 -3.49 -13.28
N PRO A 243 -2.58 -2.85 -13.08
CA PRO A 243 -3.77 -3.18 -13.87
C PRO A 243 -3.61 -2.76 -15.33
N GLY A 244 -2.89 -1.66 -15.61
CA GLY A 244 -2.65 -1.20 -16.97
C GLY A 244 -1.90 -2.21 -17.83
N ALA A 245 -0.91 -2.92 -17.28
CA ALA A 245 -0.21 -3.99 -17.97
C ALA A 245 -1.07 -5.24 -18.18
N VAL A 246 -1.91 -5.60 -17.20
CA VAL A 246 -2.81 -6.77 -17.33
C VAL A 246 -3.89 -6.55 -18.38
N VAL A 247 -4.44 -5.33 -18.45
CA VAL A 247 -5.45 -4.96 -19.46
C VAL A 247 -4.83 -4.72 -20.85
N GLY A 248 -3.51 -4.46 -20.90
CA GLY A 248 -2.79 -4.17 -22.15
C GLY A 248 -2.80 -2.69 -22.55
N TRP A 249 -3.16 -1.79 -21.65
CA TRP A 249 -3.14 -0.33 -21.87
C TRP A 249 -1.75 0.28 -21.69
N ILE A 250 -0.90 -0.34 -20.88
CA ILE A 250 0.47 0.13 -20.61
C ILE A 250 1.45 -0.96 -21.01
N PRO A 251 2.40 -0.70 -21.94
CA PRO A 251 3.41 -1.66 -22.38
C PRO A 251 4.55 -1.78 -21.35
N ALA A 252 4.24 -2.12 -20.10
CA ALA A 252 5.23 -2.32 -19.05
C ALA A 252 5.70 -3.78 -19.02
N SER A 253 7.02 -3.99 -19.01
CA SER A 253 7.57 -5.34 -18.85
C SER A 253 7.28 -5.88 -17.44
N PRO A 254 7.21 -7.22 -17.25
CA PRO A 254 6.98 -7.81 -15.93
C PRO A 254 7.99 -7.38 -14.87
N GLY A 255 9.24 -7.10 -15.24
CA GLY A 255 10.26 -6.57 -14.33
C GLY A 255 9.96 -5.15 -13.86
N VAL A 256 9.56 -4.27 -14.79
CA VAL A 256 9.15 -2.89 -14.45
C VAL A 256 7.94 -2.89 -13.54
N VAL A 257 6.92 -3.73 -13.82
CA VAL A 257 5.76 -3.89 -12.95
C VAL A 257 6.17 -4.35 -11.55
N GLY A 258 7.14 -5.26 -11.44
CA GLY A 258 7.69 -5.71 -10.16
C GLY A 258 8.34 -4.58 -9.37
N LEU A 259 9.16 -3.74 -10.04
CA LEU A 259 9.82 -2.58 -9.42
C LEU A 259 8.82 -1.51 -8.96
N LEU A 260 7.84 -1.17 -9.81
CA LEU A 260 6.80 -0.21 -9.46
C LEU A 260 5.94 -0.71 -8.30
N MET A 261 5.58 -2.00 -8.31
CA MET A 261 4.87 -2.62 -7.19
C MET A 261 5.70 -2.59 -5.90
N LEU A 262 7.01 -2.84 -5.96
CA LEU A 262 7.86 -2.78 -4.78
C LEU A 262 7.94 -1.36 -4.21
N GLY A 263 8.12 -0.36 -5.09
CA GLY A 263 8.18 1.05 -4.69
C GLY A 263 6.88 1.56 -4.07
N SER A 264 5.73 1.26 -4.68
CA SER A 264 4.42 1.64 -4.10
C SER A 264 4.14 0.92 -2.79
N THR A 265 4.60 -0.33 -2.65
CA THR A 265 4.50 -1.10 -1.41
C THR A 265 5.36 -0.49 -0.31
N TYR A 266 6.56 -0.01 -0.62
CA TYR A 266 7.40 0.68 0.35
C TYR A 266 6.72 1.96 0.85
N LEU A 267 6.23 2.81 -0.06
CA LEU A 267 5.54 4.04 0.29
C LEU A 267 4.30 3.79 1.17
N THR A 268 3.46 2.83 0.79
CA THR A 268 2.23 2.51 1.53
C THR A 268 2.50 1.72 2.81
N GLY A 269 3.56 0.91 2.85
CA GLY A 269 4.03 0.18 4.03
C GLY A 269 4.51 1.12 5.13
N LEU A 270 5.26 2.18 4.75
CA LEU A 270 5.67 3.23 5.69
C LEU A 270 4.47 3.95 6.33
N GLU A 271 3.38 4.17 5.59
CA GLU A 271 2.18 4.78 6.18
C GLU A 271 1.54 3.88 7.23
N VAL A 272 1.49 2.57 6.99
CA VAL A 272 0.99 1.58 7.96
C VAL A 272 1.92 1.51 9.16
N TRP A 273 3.24 1.51 8.93
CA TRP A 273 4.25 1.55 9.98
C TRP A 273 4.06 2.79 10.87
N GLU A 274 4.02 4.00 10.29
CA GLU A 274 3.78 5.27 10.98
C GLU A 274 2.43 5.30 11.70
N ARG A 275 1.41 4.58 11.22
CA ARG A 275 0.12 4.43 11.92
C ARG A 275 0.27 3.55 13.16
N CYS A 276 0.93 2.39 13.05
CA CYS A 276 1.17 1.47 14.15
C CYS A 276 2.03 2.05 15.28
N GLY A 277 2.91 3.01 14.99
CA GLY A 277 3.71 3.71 16.00
C GLY A 277 2.98 4.84 16.73
N ARG A 278 1.80 5.25 16.22
CA ARG A 278 0.96 6.30 16.82
C ARG A 278 -0.22 5.76 17.61
N SER A 279 -0.56 4.49 17.43
CA SER A 279 -1.63 3.74 18.13
C SER A 279 -1.00 2.88 19.19
#